data_AF-A0A0Q7XIK0-F1
#
_entry.id   AF-A0A0Q7XIK0-F1
#
_cell.length_a   1.000
_cell.length_b   1.000
_cell.length_c   1.000
_cell.angle_alpha   90.00
_cell.angle_beta   90.00
_cell.angle_gamma   90.00
#
_symmetry.space_group_name_H-M   'P 1'
#
loop_
_entity.id
_entity.type
_entity.pdbx_description
1 polymer ?
#
loop_
_entity_poly.entity_id
_entity_poly.type
_entity_poly.pdbx_seq_one_letter_code
_entity_poly.pdbx_strand_id
1 'polypeptide(L)'
;MQVSLLAAGGVFLLVLLASNAVRRAFMRHVQERGTDISAADTAGWLLFFGLAFLAAAVLGVLNPSKFLNLAFCSTLLVFGVAALVGAFVIGRR
;
A
#
# COMPACT_ATOMS: atom_id res chain seq x y z
N MET A 1 22.05 16.52 3.52
CA MET A 1 22.41 15.10 3.71
C MET A 1 22.39 14.42 2.35
N GLN A 2 23.55 14.03 1.81
CA GLN A 2 23.64 13.22 0.59
C GLN A 2 23.35 11.76 0.99
N VAL A 3 22.16 11.27 0.67
CA VAL A 3 21.83 9.85 0.83
C VAL A 3 22.51 9.12 -0.34
N SER A 4 23.46 8.22 -0.03
CA SER A 4 24.11 7.40 -1.04
C SER A 4 23.07 6.55 -1.78
N LEU A 5 23.20 6.37 -3.10
CA LEU A 5 22.29 5.53 -3.90
C LEU A 5 22.07 4.13 -3.31
N LEU A 6 23.09 3.56 -2.66
CA LEU A 6 23.02 2.30 -1.94
C LEU A 6 22.07 2.34 -0.73
N ALA A 7 22.07 3.44 0.02
CA ALA A 7 21.16 3.61 1.16
C ALA A 7 19.72 3.80 0.69
N ALA A 8 19.50 4.61 -0.37
CA ALA A 8 18.17 4.77 -0.96
C ALA A 8 17.64 3.45 -1.55
N GLY A 9 18.47 2.71 -2.29
CA GLY A 9 18.14 1.40 -2.84
C GLY A 9 17.88 0.35 -1.75
N GLY A 10 18.68 0.34 -0.69
CA GLY A 10 18.48 -0.56 0.45
C GLY A 10 17.17 -0.30 1.19
N VAL A 11 16.84 0.97 1.47
CA VAL A 11 15.55 1.34 2.07
C VAL A 11 14.39 0.93 1.17
N PHE A 12 14.51 1.16 -0.15
CA PHE A 12 13.49 0.74 -1.11
C PHE A 12 13.23 -0.77 -1.09
N LEU A 13 14.31 -1.58 -1.07
CA LEU A 13 14.19 -3.04 -0.96
C LEU A 13 13.56 -3.49 0.36
N LEU A 14 13.92 -2.86 1.48
CA LEU A 14 13.32 -3.16 2.78
C LEU A 14 11.82 -2.87 2.78
N VAL A 15 11.41 -1.74 2.21
CA VAL A 15 9.99 -1.37 2.08
C VAL A 15 9.26 -2.38 1.19
N LEU A 16 9.84 -2.80 0.07
CA LEU A 16 9.26 -3.83 -0.79
C LEU A 16 9.09 -5.17 -0.06
N LEU A 17 10.12 -5.61 0.66
CA LEU A 17 10.10 -6.84 1.45
C LEU A 17 9.03 -6.78 2.55
N ALA A 18 8.98 -5.69 3.31
CA ALA A 18 7.99 -5.47 4.35
C ALA A 18 6.57 -5.47 3.77
N SER A 19 6.36 -4.77 2.65
CA SER A 19 5.05 -4.67 2.00
C SER A 19 4.58 -6.01 1.45
N ASN A 20 5.50 -6.81 0.88
CA ASN A 20 5.20 -8.16 0.42
C ASN A 20 4.90 -9.11 1.59
N ALA A 21 5.58 -8.96 2.73
CA ALA A 21 5.29 -9.72 3.94
C ALA A 21 3.88 -9.41 4.49
N VAL A 22 3.52 -8.11 4.56
CA VAL A 22 2.17 -7.67 4.98
C VAL A 22 1.10 -8.22 4.04
N ARG A 23 1.31 -8.14 2.72
CA ARG A 23 0.38 -8.72 1.73
C ARG A 23 0.19 -10.22 1.96
N ARG A 24 1.28 -10.98 2.11
CA ARG A 24 1.22 -12.44 2.36
C ARG A 24 0.51 -12.78 3.67
N ALA A 25 0.76 -12.02 4.73
CA ALA A 25 0.10 -12.21 6.02
C ALA A 25 -1.42 -11.95 5.91
N PHE A 26 -1.81 -10.87 5.21
CA PHE A 26 -3.21 -10.56 4.98
C PHE A 26 -3.90 -11.63 4.13
N MET A 27 -3.26 -12.11 3.05
CA MET A 27 -3.80 -13.20 2.24
C MET A 27 -4.06 -14.46 3.06
N ARG A 28 -3.12 -14.85 3.94
CA ARG A 28 -3.30 -16.00 4.84
C ARG A 28 -4.46 -15.78 5.81
N HIS A 29 -4.53 -14.61 6.43
CA HIS A 29 -5.63 -14.26 7.35
C HIS A 29 -7.01 -14.29 6.67
N VAL A 30 -7.08 -13.86 5.41
CA VAL A 30 -8.30 -13.90 4.60
C VAL A 30 -8.64 -15.34 4.16
N GLN A 31 -7.64 -16.14 3.78
CA GLN A 31 -7.83 -17.56 3.47
C GLN A 31 -8.29 -18.38 4.68
N GLU A 32 -7.76 -18.10 5.87
CA GLU A 32 -8.20 -18.73 7.13
C GLU A 32 -9.67 -18.42 7.45
N ARG A 33 -10.23 -17.34 6.89
CA ARG A 33 -11.66 -16.99 7.01
C ARG A 33 -12.55 -17.66 5.97
N GLY A 34 -11.99 -18.53 5.13
CA GLY A 34 -12.73 -19.30 4.12
C GLY A 34 -12.89 -18.62 2.77
N THR A 35 -12.18 -17.51 2.53
CA THR A 35 -12.21 -16.80 1.24
C THR A 35 -11.46 -17.58 0.17
N ASP A 36 -12.04 -17.63 -1.04
CA ASP A 36 -11.43 -18.25 -2.21
C ASP A 36 -10.01 -17.73 -2.49
N ILE A 37 -9.12 -18.61 -2.96
CA ILE A 37 -7.71 -18.28 -3.24
C ILE A 37 -7.58 -17.10 -4.21
N SER A 38 -8.44 -17.05 -5.23
CA SER A 38 -8.45 -15.96 -6.22
C SER A 38 -8.92 -14.61 -5.61
N ALA A 39 -9.92 -14.65 -4.74
CA ALA A 39 -10.40 -13.48 -4.02
C ALA A 39 -9.35 -12.98 -3.01
N ALA A 40 -8.69 -13.90 -2.29
CA ALA A 40 -7.62 -13.58 -1.36
C ALA A 40 -6.43 -12.89 -2.06
N ASP A 41 -6.03 -13.34 -3.25
CA ASP A 41 -4.94 -12.70 -4.00
C ASP A 41 -5.30 -11.27 -4.43
N THR A 42 -6.51 -11.09 -4.96
CA THR A 42 -7.03 -9.78 -5.35
C THR A 42 -7.10 -8.82 -4.15
N ALA A 43 -7.59 -9.31 -3.00
CA ALA A 43 -7.66 -8.54 -1.77
C ALA A 43 -6.27 -8.15 -1.25
N GLY A 44 -5.29 -9.05 -1.35
CA GLY A 44 -3.90 -8.76 -1.00
C GLY A 44 -3.27 -7.66 -1.86
N TRP A 45 -3.52 -7.68 -3.17
CA TRP A 45 -3.06 -6.61 -4.08
C TRP A 45 -3.72 -5.27 -3.78
N LEU A 46 -5.04 -5.27 -3.55
CA LEU A 46 -5.78 -4.07 -3.19
C LEU A 46 -5.28 -3.46 -1.88
N LEU A 47 -4.93 -4.28 -0.88
CA LEU A 47 -4.33 -3.80 0.36
C LEU A 47 -2.96 -3.16 0.13
N PHE A 48 -2.12 -3.78 -0.71
CA PHE A 48 -0.81 -3.23 -1.06
C PHE A 48 -0.92 -1.86 -1.75
N PHE A 49 -1.77 -1.74 -2.77
CA PHE A 49 -1.99 -0.46 -3.45
C PHE A 49 -2.61 0.58 -2.52
N GLY A 50 -3.56 0.17 -1.67
CA GLY A 50 -4.16 1.01 -0.66
C GLY A 50 -3.14 1.64 0.29
N LEU A 51 -2.25 0.82 0.85
CA LEU A 51 -1.17 1.29 1.72
C LEU A 51 -0.17 2.18 0.97
N ALA A 52 0.20 1.82 -0.26
CA ALA A 52 1.17 2.58 -1.06
C ALA A 52 0.65 3.98 -1.37
N PHE A 53 -0.61 4.11 -1.79
CA PHE A 53 -1.22 5.41 -2.06
C PHE A 53 -1.44 6.22 -0.79
N LEU A 54 -1.82 5.59 0.32
CA LEU A 54 -1.94 6.27 1.61
C LEU A 54 -0.58 6.81 2.07
N ALA A 55 0.49 6.01 1.97
CA ALA A 55 1.84 6.44 2.31
C ALA A 55 2.33 7.59 1.42
N ALA A 56 2.05 7.52 0.11
CA ALA A 56 2.37 8.60 -0.82
C ALA A 56 1.62 9.89 -0.50
N ALA A 57 0.33 9.81 -0.15
CA ALA A 57 -0.46 10.95 0.31
C ALA A 57 0.12 11.55 1.59
N VAL A 58 0.44 10.73 2.60
CA VAL A 58 1.06 11.20 3.84
C VAL A 58 2.39 11.91 3.57
N LEU A 59 3.24 11.36 2.70
CA LEU A 59 4.49 12.01 2.31
C LEU A 59 4.27 13.34 1.58
N GLY A 60 3.22 13.43 0.75
CA GLY A 60 2.80 14.66 0.09
C GLY A 60 2.38 15.76 1.08
N VAL A 61 1.60 15.41 2.09
CA VAL A 61 1.19 16.34 3.17
C VAL A 61 2.40 16.80 4.00
N LEU A 62 3.31 15.88 4.33
CA LEU A 62 4.48 16.20 5.17
C LEU A 62 5.56 17.02 4.44
N ASN A 63 5.59 16.99 3.10
CA ASN A 63 6.58 17.72 2.30
C ASN A 63 5.94 18.46 1.11
N PRO A 64 5.11 19.49 1.36
CA PRO A 64 4.36 20.20 0.31
C PRO A 64 5.27 20.98 -0.64
N SER A 65 6.50 21.29 -0.23
CA SER A 65 7.51 21.99 -1.02
C SER A 65 8.28 21.08 -1.99
N LYS A 66 8.24 19.75 -1.79
CA LYS A 66 8.94 18.77 -2.64
C LYS A 66 8.02 17.78 -3.34
N PHE A 67 6.83 17.53 -2.82
CA PHE A 67 5.87 16.58 -3.37
C PHE A 67 4.55 17.26 -3.72
N LEU A 68 3.91 16.70 -4.75
CA LEU A 68 2.87 17.24 -5.61
C LEU A 68 1.79 18.11 -4.93
N ASN A 69 1.31 19.10 -5.69
CA ASN A 69 0.12 19.92 -5.47
C ASN A 69 -1.01 19.15 -4.74
N LEU A 70 -1.68 19.80 -3.77
CA LEU A 70 -2.72 19.24 -2.88
C LEU A 70 -3.75 18.36 -3.62
N ALA A 71 -4.05 18.72 -4.88
CA ALA A 71 -4.87 17.94 -5.80
C ALA A 71 -4.39 16.48 -5.92
N PHE A 72 -3.12 16.22 -6.24
CA PHE A 72 -2.61 14.86 -6.39
C PHE A 72 -2.60 14.09 -5.08
N CYS A 73 -2.28 14.77 -3.97
CA CYS A 73 -2.34 14.16 -2.64
C CYS A 73 -3.76 13.70 -2.31
N SER A 74 -4.77 14.51 -2.63
CA SER A 74 -6.18 14.16 -2.44
C SER A 74 -6.62 12.98 -3.31
N THR A 75 -6.19 12.93 -4.58
CA THR A 75 -6.54 11.83 -5.48
C THR A 75 -5.91 10.51 -5.03
N LEU A 76 -4.64 10.54 -4.63
CA LEU A 76 -3.94 9.38 -4.08
C LEU A 76 -4.64 8.88 -2.81
N LEU A 77 -5.05 9.78 -1.93
CA LEU A 77 -5.78 9.40 -0.71
C LEU A 77 -7.12 8.74 -1.04
N VAL A 78 -7.89 9.27 -2.00
CA VAL A 78 -9.15 8.67 -2.45
C VAL A 78 -8.94 7.27 -3.02
N PHE A 79 -7.97 7.09 -3.92
CA PHE A 79 -7.65 5.76 -4.46
C PHE A 79 -7.12 4.79 -3.39
N GLY A 80 -6.33 5.28 -2.44
CA GLY A 80 -5.83 4.50 -1.31
C GLY A 80 -6.96 3.96 -0.44
N VAL A 81 -7.91 4.83 -0.08
CA VAL A 81 -9.09 4.45 0.71
C VAL A 81 -9.98 3.49 -0.08
N ALA A 82 -10.25 3.77 -1.36
CA ALA A 82 -11.06 2.89 -2.20
C ALA A 82 -10.44 1.49 -2.34
N ALA A 83 -9.12 1.40 -2.49
CA ALA A 83 -8.41 0.13 -2.56
C ALA A 83 -8.45 -0.62 -1.22
N LEU A 84 -8.32 0.08 -0.08
CA LEU A 84 -8.47 -0.54 1.25
C LEU A 84 -9.89 -1.08 1.47
N VAL A 85 -10.92 -0.32 1.09
CA VAL A 85 -12.31 -0.76 1.15
C VAL A 85 -12.51 -1.99 0.25
N GLY A 86 -11.99 -1.96 -0.98
CA GLY A 86 -12.02 -3.09 -1.91
C GLY A 86 -11.37 -4.34 -1.32
N ALA A 87 -10.19 -4.19 -0.71
CA ALA A 87 -9.50 -5.29 -0.03
C ALA A 87 -10.36 -5.91 1.08
N PHE A 88 -11.02 -5.08 1.88
CA PHE A 88 -11.86 -5.53 2.98
C PHE A 88 -13.17 -6.19 2.53
N VAL A 89 -13.77 -5.69 1.45
CA VAL A 89 -15.01 -6.24 0.89
C VAL A 89 -14.75 -7.57 0.19
N ILE A 90 -13.64 -7.69 -0.54
CA ILE A 90 -13.29 -8.92 -1.27
C ILE A 90 -12.74 -9.97 -0.31
N GLY A 91 -11.93 -9.59 0.68
CA GLY A 91 -11.40 -10.50 1.70
C GLY A 91 -12.42 -10.99 2.74
N ARG A 92 -13.71 -10.75 2.49
CA ARG A 92 -14.85 -11.19 3.31
C ARG A 92 -15.78 -12.16 2.58
N ARG A 93 -15.62 -12.31 1.26
CA ARG A 93 -16.38 -13.27 0.45
C ARG A 93 -15.73 -14.64 0.52
#